data_AF-A0A920RWF9-F1
#
_entry.id   AF-A0A920RWF9-F1
#
_cell.length_a   1.000
_cell.length_b   1.000
_cell.length_c   1.000
_cell.angle_alpha   90.00
_cell.angle_beta   90.00
_cell.angle_gamma   90.00
#
_symmetry.space_group_name_H-M   'P 1'
#
loop_
_entity.id
_entity.type
_entity.pdbx_description
1 polymer ?
#
loop_
_entity_poly.entity_id
_entity_poly.type
_entity_poly.pdbx_seq_one_letter_code
_entity_poly.pdbx_strand_id
1 'polypeptide(L)'
;MIAGAIFLPFLVRDRRLIIFLPIFCLLISDFFIGFHTVMIWTYSAFLLIGFIASKFTTNKLGSLLGQSLSAPTIFFFITNFGVWTGSSMYSQDINGLIQCYFLALPFYASSLLATVLFASLFYFSRIFFIHRTLSNKI
;
A
#
# COMPACT_ATOMS: atom_id res chain seq x y z
N MET A 1 6.19 1.86 0.83
CA MET A 1 5.46 2.15 -0.43
C MET A 1 3.94 2.24 -0.23
N ILE A 2 3.30 1.27 0.45
CA ILE A 2 1.83 1.26 0.72
C ILE A 2 1.34 2.59 1.33
N ALA A 3 1.98 3.07 2.40
CA ALA A 3 1.65 4.36 3.03
C ALA A 3 1.69 5.54 2.04
N GLY A 4 2.65 5.55 1.12
CA GLY A 4 2.76 6.59 0.08
C GLY A 4 1.61 6.50 -0.94
N ALA A 5 1.24 5.28 -1.35
CA ALA A 5 0.14 5.06 -2.29
C ALA A 5 -1.21 5.56 -1.72
N ILE A 6 -1.52 5.25 -0.45
CA ILE A 6 -2.77 5.72 0.19
C ILE A 6 -2.75 7.22 0.52
N PHE A 7 -1.56 7.82 0.64
CA PHE A 7 -1.40 9.25 0.90
C PHE A 7 -1.43 10.11 -0.38
N LEU A 8 -1.16 9.52 -1.54
CA LEU A 8 -1.12 10.22 -2.83
C LEU A 8 -2.39 11.06 -3.16
N PRO A 9 -3.63 10.64 -2.83
CA PRO A 9 -4.82 11.47 -3.02
C PRO A 9 -4.86 12.76 -2.19
N PHE A 10 -4.03 12.90 -1.15
CA PHE A 10 -3.90 14.14 -0.37
C PHE A 10 -2.99 15.18 -1.05
N LEU A 11 -2.24 14.75 -2.07
CA LEU A 11 -1.26 15.55 -2.81
C LEU A 11 -1.73 15.86 -4.23
N VAL A 12 -2.39 14.91 -4.88
CA VAL A 12 -2.74 14.97 -6.31
C VAL A 12 -4.23 14.70 -6.50
N ARG A 13 -4.85 15.40 -7.47
CA ARG A 13 -6.29 15.26 -7.77
C ARG A 13 -6.58 14.32 -8.95
N ASP A 14 -5.61 14.11 -9.84
CA ASP A 14 -5.74 13.19 -10.96
C ASP A 14 -5.72 11.73 -10.48
N ARG A 15 -6.83 11.03 -10.70
CA ARG A 15 -7.01 9.62 -10.32
C ARG A 15 -6.05 8.69 -11.04
N ARG A 16 -5.64 9.02 -12.28
CA ARG A 16 -4.69 8.20 -13.04
C ARG A 16 -3.33 8.19 -12.34
N LEU A 17 -2.87 9.35 -11.88
CA LEU A 17 -1.63 9.45 -11.12
C LEU A 17 -1.71 8.69 -9.79
N ILE A 18 -2.83 8.80 -9.06
CA ILE A 18 -3.03 8.07 -7.81
C ILE A 18 -2.88 6.55 -8.01
N ILE A 19 -3.44 6.03 -9.11
CA ILE A 19 -3.50 4.59 -9.39
C ILE A 19 -2.18 4.08 -9.98
N PHE A 20 -1.64 4.76 -11.01
CA PHE A 20 -0.54 4.23 -11.80
C PHE A 20 0.84 4.65 -11.29
N LEU A 21 0.96 5.76 -10.55
CA LEU A 21 2.28 6.20 -10.05
C LEU A 21 2.93 5.15 -9.13
N PRO A 22 2.24 4.53 -8.15
CA PRO A 22 2.85 3.49 -7.33
C PRO A 22 3.32 2.28 -8.15
N ILE A 23 2.55 1.87 -9.15
CA ILE A 23 2.87 0.74 -10.03
C ILE A 23 4.09 1.07 -10.91
N PHE A 24 4.15 2.29 -11.43
CA PHE A 24 5.28 2.75 -12.22
C PHE A 24 6.57 2.80 -11.38
N CYS A 25 6.48 3.25 -10.12
CA CYS A 25 7.62 3.22 -9.19
C CYS A 25 8.08 1.79 -8.89
N LEU A 26 7.16 0.82 -8.78
CA LEU A 26 7.50 -0.59 -8.62
C LEU A 26 8.21 -1.14 -9.86
N LEU A 27 7.65 -0.90 -11.05
CA LEU A 27 8.23 -1.35 -12.31
C LEU A 27 9.66 -0.84 -12.51
N ILE A 28 9.89 0.45 -12.20
CA ILE A 28 11.25 1.02 -12.26
C ILE A 28 12.15 0.34 -11.23
N SER A 29 11.70 0.17 -9.99
CA SER A 29 12.49 -0.50 -8.95
C SER A 29 12.88 -1.92 -9.36
N ASP A 30 11.91 -2.69 -9.87
CA ASP A 30 12.12 -4.08 -10.28
C ASP A 30 12.99 -4.19 -11.54
N PHE A 31 12.99 -3.17 -12.40
CA PHE A 31 13.93 -3.11 -13.53
C PHE A 31 15.39 -3.05 -13.06
N PHE A 32 15.68 -2.38 -11.94
CA PHE A 32 17.03 -2.32 -11.36
C PHE A 32 17.35 -3.51 -10.44
N ILE A 33 16.38 -3.99 -9.65
CA ILE A 33 16.59 -5.07 -8.67
C ILE A 33 16.53 -6.46 -9.32
N GLY A 34 15.72 -6.61 -10.37
CA GLY A 34 15.45 -7.87 -11.06
C GLY A 34 13.98 -8.27 -10.95
N PHE A 35 13.45 -8.81 -12.06
CA PHE A 35 12.06 -9.28 -12.13
C PHE A 35 11.87 -10.63 -11.42
N HIS A 36 10.72 -10.78 -10.76
CA HIS A 36 10.38 -11.97 -9.97
C HIS A 36 8.95 -12.45 -10.19
N THR A 37 8.69 -13.73 -9.94
CA THR A 37 7.43 -14.42 -10.26
C THR A 37 6.19 -13.86 -9.56
N VAL A 38 6.37 -13.24 -8.38
CA VAL A 38 5.26 -12.67 -7.59
C VAL A 38 4.85 -11.28 -8.06
N MET A 39 5.53 -10.66 -9.05
CA MET A 39 5.30 -9.25 -9.42
C MET A 39 3.87 -8.95 -9.83
N ILE A 40 3.22 -9.87 -10.55
CA ILE A 40 1.87 -9.65 -11.05
C ILE A 40 0.86 -9.50 -9.90
N TRP A 41 1.08 -10.25 -8.83
CA TRP A 41 0.29 -10.17 -7.59
C TRP A 41 0.56 -8.87 -6.85
N THR A 42 1.83 -8.46 -6.75
CA THR A 42 2.23 -7.17 -6.17
C THR A 42 1.56 -6.01 -6.93
N TYR A 43 1.65 -5.99 -8.26
CA TYR A 43 1.11 -4.90 -9.08
C TYR A 43 -0.42 -4.86 -9.03
N SER A 44 -1.07 -6.03 -9.02
CA SER A 44 -2.52 -6.13 -8.87
C SER A 44 -2.99 -5.61 -7.51
N ALA A 45 -2.25 -5.91 -6.43
CA ALA A 45 -2.54 -5.37 -5.11
C ALA A 45 -2.44 -3.83 -5.10
N PHE A 46 -1.37 -3.27 -5.66
CA PHE A 46 -1.19 -1.82 -5.74
C PHE A 46 -2.21 -1.14 -6.66
N LEU A 47 -2.64 -1.80 -7.75
CA LEU A 47 -3.71 -1.32 -8.60
C LEU A 47 -5.03 -1.20 -7.81
N LEU A 48 -5.38 -2.22 -7.04
CA LEU A 48 -6.59 -2.21 -6.20
C LEU A 48 -6.50 -1.17 -5.08
N ILE A 49 -5.36 -1.11 -4.38
CA ILE A 49 -5.11 -0.12 -3.32
C ILE A 49 -5.23 1.31 -3.89
N GLY A 50 -4.58 1.59 -5.02
CA GLY A 50 -4.64 2.88 -5.69
C GLY A 50 -6.06 3.23 -6.14
N PHE A 51 -6.81 2.26 -6.67
CA PHE A 51 -8.22 2.46 -7.05
C PHE A 51 -9.08 2.84 -5.84
N ILE A 52 -8.99 2.08 -4.74
CA ILE A 52 -9.73 2.36 -3.50
C ILE A 52 -9.34 3.73 -2.95
N ALA A 53 -8.04 4.03 -2.85
CA ALA A 53 -7.56 5.33 -2.40
C ALA A 53 -8.09 6.48 -3.28
N SER A 54 -8.08 6.31 -4.61
CA SER A 54 -8.57 7.35 -5.54
C SER A 54 -10.06 7.68 -5.41
N LYS A 55 -10.87 6.73 -4.90
CA LYS A 55 -12.33 6.88 -4.78
C LYS A 55 -12.77 7.26 -3.37
N PHE A 56 -12.14 6.69 -2.34
CA PHE A 56 -12.65 6.73 -0.97
C PHE A 56 -11.82 7.61 -0.03
N THR A 57 -10.71 8.19 -0.50
CA THR A 57 -9.95 9.15 0.31
C THR A 57 -10.69 10.48 0.45
N THR A 58 -10.81 10.93 1.69
CA THR A 58 -11.21 12.31 2.03
C THR A 58 -10.05 13.02 2.74
N ASN A 59 -10.07 14.35 2.80
CA ASN A 59 -9.03 15.14 3.48
C ASN A 59 -9.00 15.00 5.02
N LYS A 60 -9.66 13.98 5.59
CA LYS A 60 -9.78 13.74 7.03
C LYS A 60 -8.83 12.62 7.46
N LEU A 61 -8.24 12.76 8.66
CA LEU A 61 -7.38 11.74 9.26
C LEU A 61 -8.06 10.36 9.33
N GLY A 62 -9.34 10.29 9.72
CA GLY A 62 -10.06 9.02 9.84
C GLY A 62 -10.14 8.23 8.54
N SER A 63 -10.22 8.91 7.39
CA SER A 63 -10.20 8.25 6.08
C SER A 63 -8.84 7.65 5.76
N LEU A 64 -7.75 8.36 6.10
CA LEU A 64 -6.39 7.85 5.95
C LEU A 64 -6.11 6.68 6.90
N LEU A 65 -6.59 6.74 8.14
CA LEU A 65 -6.44 5.63 9.10
C LEU A 65 -7.21 4.38 8.68
N GLY A 66 -8.43 4.55 8.13
CA GLY A 66 -9.17 3.41 7.55
C GLY A 66 -8.38 2.75 6.40
N GLN A 67 -7.72 3.56 5.56
CA GLN A 67 -6.89 3.05 4.48
C GLN A 67 -5.55 2.47 4.94
N SER A 68 -4.96 2.99 6.01
CA SER A 68 -3.72 2.44 6.56
C SER A 68 -3.91 1.06 7.19
N LEU A 69 -5.15 0.68 7.53
CA LEU A 69 -5.52 -0.68 7.91
C LEU A 69 -5.88 -1.52 6.68
N SER A 70 -6.73 -1.03 5.79
CA SER A 70 -7.24 -1.84 4.67
C SER A 70 -6.19 -2.12 3.60
N ALA A 71 -5.31 -1.17 3.27
CA ALA A 71 -4.32 -1.34 2.22
C ALA A 71 -3.27 -2.45 2.50
N PRO A 72 -2.60 -2.50 3.67
CA PRO A 72 -1.71 -3.61 3.98
C PRO A 72 -2.45 -4.94 4.12
N THR A 73 -3.73 -4.93 4.53
CA THR A 73 -4.58 -6.14 4.54
C THR A 73 -4.81 -6.67 3.13
N ILE A 74 -5.19 -5.80 2.20
CA ILE A 74 -5.37 -6.15 0.77
C ILE A 74 -4.07 -6.70 0.19
N PHE A 75 -2.95 -6.02 0.45
CA PHE A 75 -1.63 -6.45 0.00
C PHE A 75 -1.32 -7.85 0.53
N PHE A 76 -1.48 -8.07 1.84
CA PHE A 76 -1.24 -9.35 2.49
C PHE A 76 -2.02 -10.50 1.84
N PHE A 77 -3.32 -10.33 1.59
CA PHE A 77 -4.11 -11.38 0.94
C PHE A 77 -3.66 -11.64 -0.50
N ILE A 78 -3.52 -10.59 -1.31
CA ILE A 78 -3.23 -10.78 -2.73
C ILE A 78 -1.82 -11.35 -2.94
N THR A 79 -0.80 -10.85 -2.24
CA THR A 79 0.58 -11.29 -2.49
C THR A 79 0.87 -12.66 -1.92
N ASN A 80 0.31 -13.03 -0.76
CA ASN A 80 0.54 -14.36 -0.20
C ASN A 80 -0.21 -15.45 -0.97
N PHE A 81 -1.38 -15.14 -1.53
CA PHE A 81 -2.01 -16.03 -2.50
C PHE A 81 -1.11 -16.24 -3.74
N GLY A 82 -0.45 -15.17 -4.19
CA GLY A 82 0.55 -15.25 -5.25
C GLY A 82 1.78 -16.09 -4.91
N VAL A 83 2.28 -15.99 -3.68
CA VAL A 83 3.38 -16.83 -3.18
C VAL A 83 2.95 -18.30 -3.12
N TRP A 84 1.76 -18.58 -2.60
CA TRP A 84 1.25 -19.95 -2.51
C TRP A 84 1.10 -20.58 -3.90
N THR A 85 0.46 -19.91 -4.85
CA THR A 85 0.27 -20.43 -6.22
C THR A 85 1.55 -20.47 -7.05
N GLY A 86 2.49 -19.56 -6.79
CA GLY A 86 3.71 -19.39 -7.59
C GLY A 86 4.97 -20.05 -7.01
N SER A 87 4.88 -20.70 -5.84
CA SER A 87 6.03 -21.34 -5.19
C SER A 87 5.80 -22.83 -4.96
N SER A 88 6.88 -23.60 -5.02
CA SER A 88 6.91 -25.00 -4.60
C SER A 88 7.16 -25.18 -3.09
N MET A 89 7.21 -24.07 -2.33
CA MET A 89 7.51 -24.08 -0.89
C MET A 89 6.34 -24.60 -0.07
N TYR A 90 5.12 -24.45 -0.58
CA TYR A 90 3.89 -24.85 0.08
C TYR A 90 3.16 -25.89 -0.76
N SER A 91 2.50 -26.84 -0.09
CA SER A 91 1.60 -27.78 -0.75
C SER A 91 0.46 -27.03 -1.44
N GLN A 92 0.08 -27.50 -2.64
CA GLN A 92 -1.01 -26.91 -3.42
C GLN A 92 -2.38 -27.41 -2.95
N ASP A 93 -2.60 -27.31 -1.64
CA ASP A 93 -3.85 -27.66 -0.95
C ASP A 93 -4.20 -26.59 0.09
N ILE A 94 -5.34 -26.75 0.75
CA ILE A 94 -5.84 -25.80 1.74
C ILE A 94 -4.87 -25.67 2.93
N ASN A 95 -4.20 -26.76 3.32
CA ASN A 95 -3.25 -26.75 4.42
C ASN A 95 -2.01 -25.89 4.09
N GLY A 96 -1.47 -26.03 2.88
CA GLY A 96 -0.36 -25.21 2.40
C GLY A 96 -0.74 -23.73 2.28
N LEU A 97 -1.98 -23.43 1.86
CA LEU A 97 -2.48 -22.06 1.83
C LEU A 97 -2.54 -21.45 3.24
N ILE A 98 -3.11 -22.17 4.21
CA ILE A 98 -3.18 -21.73 5.61
C ILE A 98 -1.77 -21.51 6.16
N GLN A 99 -0.85 -22.43 5.89
CA GLN A 99 0.54 -22.32 6.34
C GLN A 99 1.25 -21.10 5.74
N CYS A 100 1.07 -20.83 4.45
CA CYS A 100 1.63 -19.65 3.77
C CYS A 100 1.16 -18.36 4.46
N TYR A 101 -0.14 -18.23 4.73
CA TYR A 101 -0.68 -17.07 5.43
C TYR A 101 -0.21 -16.95 6.87
N PHE A 102 -0.19 -18.06 7.60
CA PHE A 102 0.21 -18.10 9.00
C PHE A 102 1.65 -17.61 9.18
N LEU A 103 2.57 -18.10 8.34
CA LEU A 103 3.97 -17.69 8.37
C LEU A 103 4.19 -16.24 7.91
N ALA A 104 3.27 -15.68 7.15
CA ALA A 104 3.33 -14.28 6.70
C ALA A 104 2.78 -13.27 7.73
N LEU A 105 2.15 -13.72 8.82
CA LEU A 105 1.56 -12.85 9.85
C LEU A 105 2.56 -11.86 10.49
N PRO A 106 3.82 -12.22 10.80
CA PRO A 106 4.79 -11.26 11.34
C PRO A 106 5.05 -10.10 10.37
N PHE A 107 5.22 -10.41 9.08
CA PHE A 107 5.42 -9.40 8.04
C PHE A 107 4.19 -8.51 7.87
N TYR A 108 2.99 -9.08 7.97
CA TYR A 108 1.75 -8.33 7.96
C TYR A 108 1.65 -7.35 9.13
N ALA A 109 1.95 -7.81 10.35
CA ALA A 109 1.93 -6.97 11.54
C ALA A 109 2.90 -5.78 11.40
N SER A 110 4.13 -6.04 10.94
CA SER A 110 5.11 -4.98 10.68
C SER A 110 4.65 -4.01 9.58
N SER A 111 4.08 -4.54 8.48
CA SER A 111 3.57 -3.71 7.38
C SER A 111 2.41 -2.82 7.82
N LEU A 112 1.48 -3.36 8.63
CA LEU A 112 0.35 -2.61 9.17
C LEU A 112 0.82 -1.50 10.11
N LEU A 113 1.71 -1.82 11.06
CA LEU A 113 2.28 -0.83 11.98
C LEU A 113 3.02 0.27 11.23
N ALA A 114 3.90 -0.10 10.30
CA ALA A 114 4.63 0.86 9.49
C ALA A 114 3.69 1.74 8.67
N THR A 115 2.64 1.16 8.08
CA THR A 115 1.68 1.93 7.27
C THR A 115 0.93 2.95 8.12
N VAL A 116 0.47 2.56 9.32
CA VAL A 116 -0.19 3.50 10.26
C VAL A 116 0.75 4.62 10.68
N LEU A 117 1.99 4.29 11.06
CA LEU A 117 2.98 5.26 11.52
C LEU A 117 3.34 6.26 10.41
N PHE A 118 3.72 5.77 9.23
CA PHE A 118 4.10 6.65 8.12
C PHE A 118 2.92 7.46 7.58
N ALA A 119 1.72 6.88 7.47
CA ALA A 119 0.54 7.63 7.05
C ALA A 119 0.21 8.77 8.02
N SER A 120 0.30 8.50 9.33
CA SER A 120 0.10 9.52 10.37
C SER A 120 1.15 10.63 10.25
N LEU A 121 2.42 10.26 10.09
CA LEU A 121 3.52 11.22 9.91
C LEU A 121 3.31 12.12 8.68
N PHE A 122 2.90 11.54 7.54
CA PHE A 122 2.62 12.30 6.32
C PHE A 122 1.44 13.27 6.49
N TYR A 123 0.41 12.85 7.22
CA TYR A 123 -0.75 13.71 7.48
C TYR A 123 -0.40 14.90 8.38
N PHE A 124 0.33 14.66 9.48
CA PHE A 124 0.73 15.73 10.38
C PHE A 124 1.74 16.69 9.73
N SER A 125 2.68 16.20 8.94
CA SER A 125 3.59 17.07 8.19
C SER A 125 2.82 17.97 7.22
N ARG A 126 1.84 17.44 6.49
CA ARG A 126 0.96 18.22 5.60
C ARG A 126 0.22 19.32 6.36
N ILE A 127 -0.36 19.01 7.52
CA ILE A 127 -1.05 20.01 8.36
C ILE A 127 -0.08 21.12 8.80
N PHE A 128 1.11 20.75 9.28
CA PHE A 128 2.13 21.70 9.72
C PHE A 128 2.51 22.70 8.61
N PHE A 129 2.77 22.21 7.39
CA PHE A 129 3.11 23.06 6.25
C PHE A 129 1.95 23.97 5.81
N ILE A 130 0.70 23.48 5.85
CA ILE A 130 -0.48 24.28 5.52
C ILE A 130 -0.65 25.42 6.53
N HIS A 131 -0.56 25.13 7.84
CA HIS A 131 -0.68 26.16 8.88
C HIS A 131 0.40 27.25 8.77
N ARG A 132 1.65 26.86 8.52
CA ARG A 132 2.76 27.83 8.34
C ARG A 132 2.52 28.76 7.14
N THR A 133 2.00 28.21 6.04
CA THR A 133 1.74 29.00 4.83
C THR A 133 0.59 30.00 5.03
N LEU A 134 -0.43 29.64 5.82
CA LEU A 134 -1.53 30.54 6.16
C LEU A 134 -1.07 31.64 7.13
N SER A 135 -0.25 31.29 8.13
CA SER A 135 0.29 32.26 9.09
C SER A 135 1.21 33.31 8.46
N ASN A 136 1.90 33.00 7.36
CA ASN A 136 2.77 33.94 6.66
C ASN A 136 2.02 34.89 5.69
N LYS A 137 0.70 34.68 5.48
CA LYS A 137 -0.13 35.50 4.59
C LYS A 137 -1.00 36.52 5.32
N ILE A 138 -1.02 36.49 6.66
CA ILE A 138 -1.72 37.42 7.55
C ILE A 138 -0.68 38.35 8.15
#